data_AF-A0A8X8K1A8-F1
#
_entry.id   AF-A0A8X8K1A8-F1
#
_cell.length_a   1.000
_cell.length_b   1.000
_cell.length_c   1.000
_cell.angle_alpha   90.00
_cell.angle_beta   90.00
_cell.angle_gamma   90.00
#
_symmetry.space_group_name_H-M   'P 1'
#
loop_
_entity.id
_entity.type
_entity.pdbx_description
1 polymer ?
#
loop_
_entity_poly.entity_id
_entity_poly.type
_entity_poly.pdbx_seq_one_letter_code
_entity_poly.pdbx_strand_id
1 'polypeptide(L)'
;MNTASERMIRAVLVAAALLASAGSAHAQNGAQARQQAHAAQMNFLGWQQSQQAATYISAEEAAAQQAASAAAAAAARRVRDDAKRDWWGALVVNTGDGSWNVILNEHDPRIATRNAMGKCDGTCWPVATFANTCVAPAYSQQGGMYFNTGENKKKAAESALASCRAAGGEQCRSAEEQTFCTGWKYAYSALDRISYRMELIAINRVAKPKLEFFPGGAEFVAKPPEARGSATRMAAGEGQDPKMNIAQPWSAIAVERGGDAFALHLGVNEKDAKDTAISKCGKRGCETAVAWTMGECAAIVRSKAAGGGWSTYSAKASSKAAAEEDAVTQCIESGASVCPVMLNECMTR
;
A
#
# COMPACT_ATOMS: atom_id res chain seq x y z
N MET A 1 13.48 23.65 7.88
CA MET A 1 13.17 24.97 8.49
C MET A 1 14.47 25.61 8.95
N ASN A 2 14.81 26.72 8.29
CA ASN A 2 15.70 27.84 8.65
C ASN A 2 17.06 27.65 9.36
N THR A 3 18.10 27.40 8.56
CA THR A 3 19.51 27.75 8.88
C THR A 3 19.81 29.26 8.82
N ALA A 4 18.90 30.06 8.26
CA ALA A 4 19.01 31.52 8.22
C ALA A 4 18.72 32.19 9.59
N SER A 5 17.86 31.57 10.41
CA SER A 5 17.47 32.10 11.73
C SER A 5 18.58 31.97 12.77
N GLU A 6 19.35 30.87 12.74
CA GLU A 6 20.47 30.65 13.67
C GLU A 6 21.66 31.58 13.42
N ARG A 7 21.93 31.97 12.17
CA ARG A 7 23.01 32.91 11.84
C ARG A 7 22.67 34.34 12.29
N MET A 8 21.40 34.72 12.21
CA MET A 8 20.94 36.04 12.65
C MET A 8 20.97 36.16 14.19
N ILE A 9 20.58 35.10 14.91
CA ILE A 9 20.61 35.07 16.39
C ILE A 9 22.04 35.05 16.95
N ARG A 10 22.98 34.34 16.30
CA ARG A 10 24.41 34.38 16.71
C ARG A 10 25.08 35.73 16.46
N ALA A 11 24.71 36.44 15.39
CA ALA A 11 25.26 37.79 15.13
C ALA A 11 24.78 38.81 16.18
N VAL A 12 23.54 38.70 16.64
CA VAL A 12 22.97 39.59 17.67
C VAL A 12 23.55 39.29 19.06
N LEU A 13 23.81 38.02 19.40
CA LEU A 13 24.40 37.64 20.70
C LEU A 13 25.89 38.02 20.83
N VAL A 14 26.66 38.00 19.75
CA VAL A 14 28.07 38.44 19.78
C VAL A 14 28.17 39.96 19.92
N ALA A 15 27.25 40.73 19.33
CA ALA A 15 27.17 42.17 19.53
C ALA A 15 26.78 42.54 20.98
N ALA A 16 25.92 41.75 21.63
CA ALA A 16 25.51 41.98 23.02
C ALA A 16 26.61 41.61 24.05
N ALA A 17 27.41 40.58 23.79
CA ALA A 17 28.51 40.18 24.69
C ALA A 17 29.71 41.14 24.66
N LEU A 18 29.94 41.83 23.54
CA LEU A 18 30.97 42.87 23.43
C LEU A 18 30.61 44.18 24.15
N LEU A 19 29.34 44.36 24.54
CA LEU A 19 28.87 45.56 25.26
C LEU A 19 28.93 45.43 26.79
N ALA A 20 29.30 44.26 27.34
CA ALA A 20 29.19 43.98 28.78
C ALA A 20 30.54 43.85 29.54
N SER A 21 31.69 44.09 28.91
CA SER A 21 33.02 43.92 29.56
C SER A 21 33.92 45.17 29.55
N ALA A 22 33.32 46.36 29.70
CA ALA A 22 34.07 47.60 29.91
C ALA A 22 33.60 48.31 31.19
N GLY A 23 33.80 47.65 32.33
CA GLY A 23 33.77 48.32 33.63
C GLY A 23 35.03 49.15 33.81
N SER A 24 34.86 50.42 34.23
CA SER A 24 35.86 51.34 34.78
C SER A 24 36.85 52.05 33.83
N ALA A 25 36.33 52.82 32.86
CA ALA A 25 36.99 54.06 32.36
C ALA A 25 36.02 54.95 31.57
N HIS A 26 34.83 55.26 32.08
CA HIS A 26 33.76 55.85 31.26
C HIS A 26 33.19 57.15 31.86
N ALA A 27 33.88 58.27 31.60
CA ALA A 27 33.26 59.60 31.66
C ALA A 27 33.76 60.57 30.57
N GLN A 28 34.86 60.27 29.86
CA GLN A 28 35.39 61.17 28.80
C GLN A 28 35.08 60.73 27.35
N ASN A 29 34.64 59.49 27.10
CA ASN A 29 34.39 58.99 25.73
C ASN A 29 32.91 58.81 25.36
N GLY A 30 31.97 59.10 26.27
CA GLY A 30 30.54 58.92 26.01
C GLY A 30 29.96 59.92 24.99
N ALA A 31 30.52 61.12 24.92
CA ALA A 31 30.13 62.13 23.93
C ALA A 31 30.67 61.78 22.53
N GLN A 32 31.91 61.31 22.44
CA GLN A 32 32.56 60.94 21.19
C GLN A 32 31.95 59.65 20.60
N ALA A 33 31.62 58.66 21.44
CA ALA A 33 30.89 57.47 21.02
C ALA A 33 29.46 57.78 20.56
N ARG A 34 28.75 58.71 21.24
CA ARG A 34 27.43 59.18 20.79
C ARG A 34 27.51 59.96 19.48
N GLN A 35 28.54 60.79 19.28
CA GLN A 35 28.75 61.49 18.01
C GLN A 35 29.09 60.52 16.88
N GLN A 36 29.91 59.50 17.12
CA GLN A 36 30.22 58.47 16.12
C GLN A 36 28.98 57.62 15.78
N ALA A 37 28.18 57.23 16.77
CA ALA A 37 26.92 56.52 16.55
C ALA A 37 25.90 57.39 15.77
N HIS A 38 25.78 58.66 16.14
CA HIS A 38 24.92 59.62 15.43
C HIS A 38 25.42 59.86 13.99
N ALA A 39 26.72 60.00 13.76
CA ALA A 39 27.30 60.15 12.43
C ALA A 39 27.09 58.89 11.57
N ALA A 40 27.26 57.69 12.15
CA ALA A 40 26.97 56.44 11.46
C ALA A 40 25.47 56.32 11.11
N GLN A 41 24.58 56.74 11.99
CA GLN A 41 23.14 56.78 11.74
C GLN A 41 22.77 57.78 10.64
N MET A 42 23.35 58.99 10.66
CA MET A 42 23.13 60.00 9.62
C MET A 42 23.69 59.56 8.27
N ASN A 43 24.84 58.87 8.24
CA ASN A 43 25.41 58.29 7.02
C ASN A 43 24.54 57.15 6.48
N PHE A 44 23.96 56.33 7.35
CA PHE A 44 23.02 55.28 6.92
C PHE A 44 21.73 55.88 6.34
N LEU A 45 21.17 56.92 6.98
CA LEU A 45 20.00 57.65 6.46
C LEU A 45 20.31 58.34 5.14
N GLY A 46 21.49 58.96 5.00
CA GLY A 46 21.95 59.58 3.76
C GLY A 46 22.18 58.56 2.65
N TRP A 47 22.72 57.38 2.98
CA TRP A 47 22.84 56.27 2.04
C TRP A 47 21.47 55.79 1.57
N GLN A 48 20.51 55.56 2.48
CA GLN A 48 19.15 55.13 2.13
C GLN A 48 18.43 56.09 1.15
N GLN A 49 18.69 57.39 1.25
CA GLN A 49 18.12 58.41 0.36
C GLN A 49 18.89 58.59 -0.96
N SER A 50 20.04 57.94 -1.13
CA SER A 50 20.86 58.04 -2.33
C SER A 50 20.31 57.20 -3.49
N GLN A 51 20.62 57.60 -4.73
CA GLN A 51 20.28 56.79 -5.91
C GLN A 51 20.95 55.40 -5.88
N GLN A 52 22.13 55.28 -5.27
CA GLN A 52 22.84 54.01 -5.14
C GLN A 52 22.09 53.01 -4.25
N ALA A 53 21.50 53.47 -3.13
CA ALA A 53 20.65 52.60 -2.31
C ALA A 53 19.35 52.23 -3.01
N ALA A 54 18.74 53.15 -3.77
CA ALA A 54 17.55 52.83 -4.57
C ALA A 54 17.84 51.76 -5.63
N THR A 55 18.97 51.85 -6.33
CA THR A 55 19.40 50.82 -7.30
C THR A 55 19.70 49.49 -6.60
N TYR A 56 20.40 49.52 -5.47
CA TYR A 56 20.72 48.31 -4.68
C TYR A 56 19.45 47.61 -4.17
N ILE A 57 18.51 48.34 -3.56
CA ILE A 57 17.23 47.81 -3.07
C ILE A 57 16.44 47.22 -4.25
N SER A 58 16.34 47.93 -5.38
CA SER A 58 15.62 47.42 -6.56
C SER A 58 16.25 46.15 -7.14
N ALA A 59 17.58 46.03 -7.11
CA ALA A 59 18.30 44.83 -7.57
C ALA A 59 18.12 43.65 -6.60
N GLU A 60 18.13 43.90 -5.29
CA GLU A 60 17.81 42.89 -4.28
C GLU A 60 16.35 42.43 -4.39
N GLU A 61 15.39 43.34 -4.59
CA GLU A 61 13.98 43.01 -4.80
C GLU A 61 13.78 42.18 -6.08
N ALA A 62 14.43 42.56 -7.18
CA ALA A 62 14.41 41.78 -8.43
C ALA A 62 15.04 40.39 -8.26
N ALA A 63 16.16 40.28 -7.56
CA ALA A 63 16.80 39.01 -7.26
C ALA A 63 15.93 38.14 -6.33
N ALA A 64 15.29 38.73 -5.32
CA ALA A 64 14.34 38.05 -4.44
C ALA A 64 13.12 37.55 -5.23
N GLN A 65 12.59 38.35 -6.15
CA GLN A 65 11.47 37.96 -7.01
C GLN A 65 11.88 36.85 -8.01
N GLN A 66 13.09 36.90 -8.55
CA GLN A 66 13.63 35.83 -9.40
C GLN A 66 13.84 34.53 -8.61
N ALA A 67 14.37 34.59 -7.38
CA ALA A 67 14.50 33.43 -6.50
C ALA A 67 13.13 32.86 -6.12
N ALA A 68 12.15 33.71 -5.80
CA ALA A 68 10.78 33.30 -5.50
C ALA A 68 10.09 32.62 -6.69
N SER A 69 10.24 33.18 -7.90
CA SER A 69 9.68 32.58 -9.12
C SER A 69 10.37 31.25 -9.48
N ALA A 70 11.69 31.14 -9.32
CA ALA A 70 12.41 29.88 -9.49
C ALA A 70 11.97 28.81 -8.48
N ALA A 71 11.78 29.19 -7.21
CA ALA A 71 11.26 28.31 -6.17
C ALA A 71 9.83 27.84 -6.47
N ALA A 72 8.95 28.74 -6.93
CA ALA A 72 7.60 28.41 -7.36
C ALA A 72 7.59 27.46 -8.56
N ALA A 73 8.46 27.69 -9.56
CA ALA A 73 8.61 26.81 -10.71
C ALA A 73 9.13 25.42 -10.31
N ALA A 74 10.08 25.34 -9.38
CA ALA A 74 10.58 24.08 -8.85
C ALA A 74 9.50 23.31 -8.05
N ALA A 75 8.71 24.02 -7.23
CA ALA A 75 7.57 23.43 -6.51
C ALA A 75 6.51 22.90 -7.48
N ALA A 76 6.15 23.67 -8.51
CA ALA A 76 5.21 23.25 -9.53
C ALA A 76 5.70 22.01 -10.30
N ARG A 77 7.01 21.93 -10.63
CA ARG A 77 7.61 20.73 -11.24
C ARG A 77 7.47 19.50 -10.35
N ARG A 78 7.81 19.62 -9.06
CA ARG A 78 7.68 18.51 -8.09
C ARG A 78 6.24 17.99 -8.02
N VAL A 79 5.26 18.89 -7.88
CA VAL A 79 3.85 18.49 -7.81
C VAL A 79 3.40 17.81 -9.11
N ARG A 80 3.89 18.25 -10.28
CA ARG A 80 3.59 17.60 -11.57
C ARG A 80 4.17 16.20 -11.68
N ASP A 81 5.38 15.99 -11.19
CA ASP A 81 6.02 14.66 -11.20
C ASP A 81 5.30 13.72 -10.24
N ASP A 82 4.98 14.22 -9.04
CA ASP A 82 4.25 13.50 -8.01
C ASP A 82 2.81 13.17 -8.44
N ALA A 83 2.16 14.03 -9.23
CA ALA A 83 0.81 13.77 -9.74
C ALA A 83 0.75 12.62 -10.77
N LYS A 84 1.87 12.32 -11.44
CA LYS A 84 2.00 11.23 -12.43
C LYS A 84 2.46 9.91 -11.84
N ARG A 85 2.97 9.94 -10.61
CA ARG A 85 3.48 8.76 -9.92
C ARG A 85 2.34 7.99 -9.25
N ASP A 86 2.51 6.67 -9.16
CA ASP A 86 1.70 5.84 -8.30
C ASP A 86 2.11 5.98 -6.84
N TRP A 87 1.16 6.38 -6.02
CA TRP A 87 1.27 6.43 -4.57
C TRP A 87 0.67 5.15 -3.99
N TRP A 88 1.53 4.19 -3.68
CA TRP A 88 1.07 2.86 -3.30
C TRP A 88 0.67 2.81 -1.83
N GLY A 89 -0.44 2.13 -1.58
CA GLY A 89 -0.84 1.65 -0.27
C GLY A 89 -1.00 0.14 -0.31
N ALA A 90 -0.93 -0.48 0.86
CA ALA A 90 -1.14 -1.92 1.03
C ALA A 90 -1.96 -2.18 2.28
N LEU A 91 -2.87 -3.14 2.16
CA LEU A 91 -3.74 -3.65 3.21
C LEU A 91 -3.33 -5.08 3.54
N VAL A 92 -3.12 -5.36 4.82
CA VAL A 92 -2.84 -6.70 5.35
C VAL A 92 -3.80 -7.00 6.48
N VAL A 93 -4.18 -8.27 6.64
CA VAL A 93 -5.07 -8.74 7.71
C VAL A 93 -4.35 -9.78 8.55
N ASN A 94 -4.45 -9.68 9.86
CA ASN A 94 -4.09 -10.74 10.79
C ASN A 94 -5.11 -11.87 10.66
N THR A 95 -4.63 -13.08 10.40
CA THR A 95 -5.46 -14.23 10.11
C THR A 95 -6.16 -14.83 11.34
N GLY A 96 -5.68 -14.51 12.54
CA GLY A 96 -6.21 -15.00 13.80
C GLY A 96 -7.38 -14.18 14.34
N ASP A 97 -7.23 -12.86 14.42
CA ASP A 97 -8.26 -11.97 15.00
C ASP A 97 -9.00 -11.10 13.96
N GLY A 98 -8.53 -11.09 12.71
CA GLY A 98 -9.13 -10.30 11.64
C GLY A 98 -8.80 -8.80 11.70
N SER A 99 -7.96 -8.35 12.64
CA SER A 99 -7.43 -6.99 12.65
C SER A 99 -6.64 -6.72 11.37
N TRP A 100 -6.60 -5.46 10.94
CA TRP A 100 -5.95 -5.11 9.68
C TRP A 100 -5.09 -3.87 9.81
N ASN A 101 -4.03 -3.84 9.02
CA ASN A 101 -3.06 -2.76 8.97
C ASN A 101 -2.99 -2.20 7.56
N VAL A 102 -2.82 -0.89 7.47
CA VAL A 102 -2.67 -0.18 6.19
C VAL A 102 -1.41 0.68 6.19
N ILE A 103 -0.68 0.62 5.09
CA ILE A 103 0.37 1.59 4.73
C ILE A 103 -0.11 2.42 3.56
N LEU A 104 0.27 3.69 3.55
CA LEU A 104 -0.16 4.67 2.56
C LEU A 104 1.06 5.39 1.98
N ASN A 105 0.93 5.83 0.73
CA ASN A 105 1.81 6.80 0.07
C ASN A 105 3.28 6.35 -0.10
N GLU A 106 3.49 5.06 -0.31
CA GLU A 106 4.79 4.51 -0.68
C GLU A 106 5.08 4.67 -2.18
N HIS A 107 6.35 4.50 -2.56
CA HIS A 107 6.80 4.62 -3.94
C HIS A 107 6.74 3.31 -4.73
N ASP A 108 6.67 2.18 -4.04
CA ASP A 108 6.67 0.85 -4.64
C ASP A 108 5.67 -0.04 -3.90
N PRO A 109 4.86 -0.84 -4.61
CA PRO A 109 3.82 -1.67 -3.99
C PRO A 109 4.41 -2.75 -3.07
N ARG A 110 5.60 -3.30 -3.39
CA ARG A 110 6.27 -4.31 -2.57
C ARG A 110 6.76 -3.71 -1.25
N ILE A 111 7.25 -2.47 -1.29
CA ILE A 111 7.63 -1.72 -0.09
C ILE A 111 6.39 -1.45 0.79
N ALA A 112 5.28 -1.04 0.18
CA ALA A 112 4.02 -0.85 0.90
C ALA A 112 3.57 -2.14 1.59
N THR A 113 3.54 -3.26 0.86
CA THR A 113 3.16 -4.56 1.41
C THR A 113 4.10 -5.01 2.52
N ARG A 114 5.42 -4.92 2.32
CA ARG A 114 6.41 -5.27 3.34
C ARG A 114 6.23 -4.43 4.61
N ASN A 115 6.08 -3.11 4.47
CA ASN A 115 5.90 -2.22 5.62
C ASN A 115 4.57 -2.48 6.33
N ALA A 116 3.51 -2.85 5.61
CA ALA A 116 2.22 -3.21 6.20
C ALA A 116 2.32 -4.55 6.95
N MET A 117 2.96 -5.55 6.35
CA MET A 117 3.23 -6.84 6.98
C MET A 117 4.08 -6.68 8.26
N GLY A 118 5.10 -5.81 8.23
CA GLY A 118 5.96 -5.55 9.39
C GLY A 118 5.26 -4.83 10.56
N LYS A 119 4.07 -4.28 10.35
CA LYS A 119 3.20 -3.72 11.41
C LYS A 119 2.14 -4.71 11.89
N CYS A 120 2.02 -5.86 11.22
CA CYS A 120 1.01 -6.83 11.52
C CYS A 120 1.52 -7.82 12.57
N ASP A 121 0.92 -7.76 13.75
CA ASP A 121 1.17 -8.71 14.83
C ASP A 121 0.58 -10.09 14.45
N GLY A 122 1.21 -11.18 14.88
CA GLY A 122 0.70 -12.53 14.63
C GLY A 122 1.06 -13.10 13.25
N THR A 123 0.12 -13.81 12.61
CA THR A 123 0.25 -14.36 11.25
C THR A 123 -0.67 -13.56 10.33
N CYS A 124 -0.17 -13.12 9.19
CA CYS A 124 -0.84 -12.11 8.39
C CYS A 124 -0.89 -12.48 6.92
N TRP A 125 -1.90 -11.96 6.21
CA TRP A 125 -2.05 -12.15 4.78
C TRP A 125 -2.21 -10.80 4.08
N PRO A 126 -1.46 -10.53 3.00
CA PRO A 126 -1.70 -9.35 2.19
C PRO A 126 -3.04 -9.50 1.46
N VAL A 127 -3.90 -8.48 1.56
CA VAL A 127 -5.25 -8.51 0.99
C VAL A 127 -5.28 -7.76 -0.34
N ALA A 128 -4.77 -6.53 -0.34
CA ALA A 128 -4.76 -5.71 -1.54
C ALA A 128 -3.65 -4.66 -1.55
N THR A 129 -3.21 -4.27 -2.74
CA THR A 129 -2.50 -3.03 -3.01
C THR A 129 -3.39 -2.06 -3.76
N PHE A 130 -3.17 -0.77 -3.56
CA PHE A 130 -3.96 0.27 -4.22
C PHE A 130 -3.11 1.52 -4.46
N ALA A 131 -3.48 2.31 -5.46
CA ALA A 131 -2.80 3.56 -5.75
C ALA A 131 -3.76 4.64 -6.23
N ASN A 132 -3.48 5.89 -5.85
CA ASN A 132 -4.15 7.10 -6.35
C ASN A 132 -5.67 7.09 -6.18
N THR A 133 -6.16 6.42 -5.15
CA THR A 133 -7.59 6.19 -4.91
C THR A 133 -7.88 6.14 -3.42
N CYS A 134 -9.15 6.30 -3.04
CA CYS A 134 -9.62 5.95 -1.72
C CYS A 134 -10.13 4.50 -1.72
N VAL A 135 -9.86 3.77 -0.65
CA VAL A 135 -10.33 2.41 -0.42
C VAL A 135 -11.08 2.37 0.90
N ALA A 136 -12.26 1.77 0.90
CA ALA A 136 -13.09 1.64 2.09
C ALA A 136 -13.41 0.17 2.37
N PRO A 137 -13.45 -0.26 3.65
CA PRO A 137 -14.07 -1.51 4.04
C PRO A 137 -15.60 -1.35 4.15
N ALA A 138 -16.32 -2.39 3.77
CA ALA A 138 -17.70 -2.64 4.15
C ALA A 138 -17.80 -3.97 4.89
N TYR A 139 -18.55 -3.98 5.99
CA TYR A 139 -18.73 -5.14 6.86
C TYR A 139 -20.15 -5.67 6.71
N SER A 140 -20.29 -6.98 6.48
CA SER A 140 -21.59 -7.65 6.61
C SER A 140 -21.88 -7.97 8.08
N GLN A 141 -23.15 -8.18 8.41
CA GLN A 141 -23.58 -8.64 9.74
C GLN A 141 -22.91 -9.96 10.15
N GLN A 142 -22.57 -10.78 9.16
CA GLN A 142 -21.94 -12.08 9.32
C GLN A 142 -20.41 -11.97 9.54
N GLY A 143 -19.84 -10.77 9.61
CA GLY A 143 -18.41 -10.54 9.89
C GLY A 143 -17.50 -10.57 8.67
N GLY A 144 -18.05 -10.67 7.46
CA GLY A 144 -17.31 -10.56 6.21
C GLY A 144 -16.92 -9.12 5.91
N MET A 145 -15.70 -8.91 5.39
CA MET A 145 -15.18 -7.61 4.96
C MET A 145 -15.07 -7.55 3.44
N TYR A 146 -15.48 -6.43 2.84
CA TYR A 146 -15.46 -6.20 1.40
C TYR A 146 -14.81 -4.86 1.13
N PHE A 147 -13.84 -4.83 0.23
CA PHE A 147 -13.12 -3.62 -0.11
C PHE A 147 -13.46 -3.18 -1.52
N ASN A 148 -13.61 -1.87 -1.71
CA ASN A 148 -13.68 -1.29 -3.05
C ASN A 148 -13.16 0.16 -3.01
N THR A 149 -13.09 0.79 -4.17
CA THR A 149 -12.49 2.11 -4.34
C THR A 149 -13.44 3.19 -4.80
N GLY A 150 -12.99 4.43 -4.61
CA GLY A 150 -13.64 5.61 -5.15
C GLY A 150 -12.69 6.80 -5.18
N GLU A 151 -13.06 7.80 -5.96
CA GLU A 151 -12.30 9.05 -6.11
C GLU A 151 -12.15 9.86 -4.82
N ASN A 152 -13.06 9.64 -3.86
CA ASN A 152 -13.10 10.25 -2.54
C ASN A 152 -13.64 9.25 -1.52
N LYS A 153 -13.59 9.61 -0.22
CA LYS A 153 -13.95 8.70 0.86
C LYS A 153 -15.39 8.19 0.76
N LYS A 154 -16.35 9.10 0.58
CA LYS A 154 -17.77 8.77 0.40
C LYS A 154 -18.01 7.80 -0.75
N LYS A 155 -17.39 8.04 -1.92
CA LYS A 155 -17.55 7.16 -3.10
C LYS A 155 -16.92 5.79 -2.89
N ALA A 156 -15.79 5.71 -2.18
CA ALA A 156 -15.21 4.43 -1.83
C ALA A 156 -16.12 3.62 -0.89
N ALA A 157 -16.71 4.27 0.12
CA ALA A 157 -17.66 3.64 1.04
C ALA A 157 -18.93 3.16 0.31
N GLU A 158 -19.51 3.98 -0.57
CA GLU A 158 -20.65 3.60 -1.44
C GLU A 158 -20.32 2.37 -2.30
N SER A 159 -19.15 2.36 -2.94
CA SER A 159 -18.69 1.24 -3.76
C SER A 159 -18.42 -0.03 -2.94
N ALA A 160 -17.86 0.09 -1.74
CA ALA A 160 -17.61 -1.05 -0.85
C ALA A 160 -18.92 -1.67 -0.35
N LEU A 161 -19.92 -0.83 -0.02
CA LEU A 161 -21.27 -1.29 0.30
C LEU A 161 -21.92 -2.04 -0.87
N ALA A 162 -21.75 -1.55 -2.09
CA ALA A 162 -22.23 -2.23 -3.29
C ALA A 162 -21.56 -3.60 -3.47
N SER A 163 -20.24 -3.69 -3.29
CA SER A 163 -19.51 -4.96 -3.32
C SER A 163 -20.00 -5.95 -2.26
N CYS A 164 -20.21 -5.49 -1.02
CA CYS A 164 -20.74 -6.33 0.06
C CYS A 164 -22.12 -6.90 -0.29
N ARG A 165 -23.04 -6.07 -0.79
CA ARG A 165 -24.38 -6.51 -1.20
C ARG A 165 -24.34 -7.46 -2.40
N ALA A 166 -23.50 -7.17 -3.39
CA ALA A 166 -23.35 -8.00 -4.58
C ALA A 166 -22.81 -9.39 -4.23
N ALA A 167 -21.99 -9.50 -3.19
CA ALA A 167 -21.49 -10.77 -2.67
C ALA A 167 -22.49 -11.50 -1.74
N GLY A 168 -23.73 -11.01 -1.60
CA GLY A 168 -24.76 -11.61 -0.74
C GLY A 168 -24.64 -11.23 0.74
N GLY A 169 -23.82 -10.25 1.09
CA GLY A 169 -23.69 -9.77 2.46
C GLY A 169 -24.96 -9.10 2.97
N GLU A 170 -25.37 -9.46 4.18
CA GLU A 170 -26.54 -8.88 4.86
C GLU A 170 -26.16 -7.68 5.72
N GLN A 171 -27.07 -6.70 5.82
CA GLN A 171 -26.93 -5.47 6.61
C GLN A 171 -25.57 -4.77 6.48
N CYS A 172 -25.04 -4.72 5.25
CA CYS A 172 -23.73 -4.13 4.98
C CYS A 172 -23.60 -2.69 5.51
N ARG A 173 -22.51 -2.42 6.23
CA ARG A 173 -22.15 -1.09 6.75
C ARG A 173 -20.72 -0.72 6.36
N SER A 174 -20.51 0.53 6.00
CA SER A 174 -19.19 1.08 5.71
C SER A 174 -19.09 2.44 6.41
N ALA A 175 -18.05 2.60 7.21
CA ALA A 175 -17.77 3.84 7.94
C ALA A 175 -16.78 4.68 7.13
N GLU A 176 -17.15 5.93 6.81
CA GLU A 176 -16.28 6.82 6.03
C GLU A 176 -14.96 7.10 6.75
N GLU A 177 -14.97 7.09 8.08
CA GLU A 177 -13.80 7.31 8.93
C GLU A 177 -12.73 6.22 8.76
N GLN A 178 -13.15 5.01 8.40
CA GLN A 178 -12.25 3.88 8.11
C GLN A 178 -11.75 3.87 6.67
N THR A 179 -12.14 4.86 5.87
CA THR A 179 -11.67 5.01 4.49
C THR A 179 -10.31 5.69 4.46
N PHE A 180 -9.37 5.07 3.75
CA PHE A 180 -8.01 5.53 3.60
C PHE A 180 -7.72 5.81 2.12
N CYS A 181 -6.87 6.80 1.84
CA CYS A 181 -6.63 7.27 0.49
C CYS A 181 -5.14 7.44 0.22
N THR A 182 -4.73 7.12 -1.01
CA THR A 182 -3.40 7.42 -1.52
C THR A 182 -3.46 8.31 -2.74
N GLY A 183 -2.35 8.95 -3.05
CA GLY A 183 -2.21 9.83 -4.21
C GLY A 183 -1.67 11.19 -3.82
N TRP A 184 -1.15 11.92 -4.81
CA TRP A 184 -0.68 13.29 -4.62
C TRP A 184 -1.76 14.19 -3.97
N LYS A 185 -3.04 13.99 -4.32
CA LYS A 185 -4.17 14.72 -3.70
C LYS A 185 -4.30 14.50 -2.19
N TYR A 186 -3.69 13.46 -1.64
CA TYR A 186 -3.77 13.12 -0.21
C TYR A 186 -2.40 13.18 0.47
N ALA A 187 -1.31 13.28 -0.30
CA ALA A 187 0.04 13.52 0.20
C ALA A 187 0.35 15.02 0.47
N TYR A 188 -0.41 15.94 -0.13
CA TYR A 188 -0.20 17.38 -0.02
C TYR A 188 -1.33 18.11 0.72
N SER A 189 -1.01 19.28 1.32
CA SER A 189 -1.97 20.11 2.04
C SER A 189 -3.07 20.65 1.11
N ALA A 190 -4.18 21.13 1.67
CA ALA A 190 -5.25 21.75 0.87
C ALA A 190 -4.78 23.00 0.11
N LEU A 191 -3.92 23.82 0.74
CA LEU A 191 -3.37 25.03 0.14
C LEU A 191 -2.48 24.70 -1.06
N ASP A 192 -1.54 23.76 -0.90
CA ASP A 192 -0.68 23.32 -2.00
C ASP A 192 -1.52 22.79 -3.17
N ARG A 193 -2.54 21.98 -2.88
CA ARG A 193 -3.42 21.44 -3.92
C ARG A 193 -4.15 22.53 -4.69
N ILE A 194 -4.70 23.55 -4.02
CA ILE A 194 -5.44 24.65 -4.67
C ILE A 194 -4.52 25.48 -5.56
N SER A 195 -3.32 25.83 -5.07
CA SER A 195 -2.35 26.63 -5.82
C SER A 195 -1.92 25.99 -7.14
N TYR A 196 -1.89 24.65 -7.23
CA TYR A 196 -1.48 23.92 -8.44
C TYR A 196 -2.65 23.24 -9.18
N ARG A 197 -3.89 23.35 -8.66
CA ARG A 197 -5.09 22.66 -9.18
C ARG A 197 -5.42 23.03 -10.63
N MET A 198 -5.35 24.31 -10.97
CA MET A 198 -5.75 24.82 -12.28
C MET A 198 -4.82 24.30 -13.40
N GLU A 199 -3.52 24.23 -13.14
CA GLU A 199 -2.53 23.70 -14.09
C GLU A 199 -2.70 22.18 -14.28
N LEU A 200 -2.92 21.43 -13.20
CA LEU A 200 -3.03 19.97 -13.24
C LEU A 200 -4.34 19.49 -13.89
N ILE A 201 -5.44 20.23 -13.74
CA ILE A 201 -6.69 20.00 -14.47
C ILE A 201 -6.48 20.25 -15.97
N ALA A 202 -5.72 21.27 -16.34
CA ALA A 202 -5.48 21.64 -17.75
C ALA A 202 -4.61 20.64 -18.53
N ILE A 203 -3.71 19.89 -17.87
CA ILE A 203 -2.75 19.00 -18.54
C ILE A 203 -3.08 17.50 -18.44
N ASN A 204 -4.19 17.12 -17.82
CA ASN A 204 -4.85 15.80 -17.86
C ASN A 204 -3.92 14.56 -17.84
N ARG A 205 -2.93 14.53 -16.94
CA ARG A 205 -2.03 13.36 -16.76
C ARG A 205 -1.82 13.03 -15.29
N VAL A 206 -2.90 12.78 -14.57
CA VAL A 206 -2.84 12.22 -13.21
C VAL A 206 -2.79 10.69 -13.32
N ALA A 207 -1.97 10.06 -12.46
CA ALA A 207 -1.92 8.61 -12.39
C ALA A 207 -3.32 8.01 -12.12
N LYS A 208 -3.64 6.92 -12.82
CA LYS A 208 -4.96 6.29 -12.73
C LYS A 208 -5.14 5.63 -11.34
N PRO A 209 -6.38 5.57 -10.83
CA PRO A 209 -6.68 4.81 -9.63
C PRO A 209 -6.45 3.31 -9.88
N LYS A 210 -5.95 2.61 -8.87
CA LYS A 210 -5.68 1.16 -8.91
C LYS A 210 -6.14 0.50 -7.62
N LEU A 211 -6.71 -0.70 -7.73
CA LEU A 211 -6.92 -1.63 -6.63
C LEU A 211 -6.71 -3.04 -7.18
N GLU A 212 -5.78 -3.75 -6.58
CA GLU A 212 -5.37 -5.08 -6.97
C GLU A 212 -5.38 -5.95 -5.73
N PHE A 213 -6.21 -7.00 -5.74
CA PHE A 213 -6.24 -7.98 -4.67
C PHE A 213 -5.11 -8.99 -4.84
N PHE A 214 -4.49 -9.37 -3.72
CA PHE A 214 -3.64 -10.55 -3.72
C PHE A 214 -4.51 -11.79 -3.95
N PRO A 215 -3.95 -12.85 -4.57
CA PRO A 215 -4.69 -14.09 -4.79
C PRO A 215 -5.30 -14.62 -3.47
N GLY A 216 -6.60 -14.91 -3.47
CA GLY A 216 -7.34 -15.36 -2.29
C GLY A 216 -7.64 -14.29 -1.24
N GLY A 217 -7.04 -13.10 -1.35
CA GLY A 217 -7.18 -12.03 -0.36
C GLY A 217 -8.62 -11.55 -0.21
N ALA A 218 -9.34 -11.36 -1.32
CA ALA A 218 -10.73 -10.90 -1.31
C ALA A 218 -11.68 -11.96 -0.74
N GLU A 219 -11.52 -13.23 -1.15
CA GLU A 219 -12.34 -14.34 -0.69
C GLU A 219 -12.14 -14.64 0.79
N PHE A 220 -10.90 -14.56 1.28
CA PHE A 220 -10.56 -14.80 2.68
C PHE A 220 -11.24 -13.79 3.61
N VAL A 221 -11.11 -12.49 3.32
CA VAL A 221 -11.66 -11.44 4.18
C VAL A 221 -13.19 -11.36 4.11
N ALA A 222 -13.79 -11.79 3.00
CA ALA A 222 -15.25 -11.86 2.85
C ALA A 222 -15.91 -12.90 3.76
N LYS A 223 -15.14 -13.86 4.30
CA LYS A 223 -15.66 -14.87 5.24
C LYS A 223 -15.80 -14.31 6.66
N PRO A 224 -16.77 -14.80 7.44
CA PRO A 224 -16.80 -14.63 8.91
C PRO A 224 -15.48 -15.08 9.53
N PRO A 225 -15.00 -14.44 10.61
CA PRO A 225 -13.80 -14.88 11.32
C PRO A 225 -13.80 -16.37 11.68
N GLU A 226 -14.94 -16.94 12.09
CA GLU A 226 -15.05 -18.35 12.47
C GLU A 226 -14.89 -19.30 11.28
N ALA A 227 -15.22 -18.83 10.08
CA ALA A 227 -15.13 -19.60 8.84
C ALA A 227 -13.76 -19.51 8.15
N ARG A 228 -12.90 -18.58 8.58
CA ARG A 228 -11.56 -18.37 8.00
C ARG A 228 -10.57 -19.48 8.33
N GLY A 229 -10.73 -20.16 9.47
CA GLY A 229 -9.76 -21.14 9.97
C GLY A 229 -8.47 -20.49 10.50
N SER A 230 -7.57 -21.29 11.08
CA SER A 230 -6.27 -20.82 11.56
C SER A 230 -5.20 -20.95 10.48
N ALA A 231 -4.36 -19.93 10.35
CA ALA A 231 -3.22 -19.96 9.44
C ALA A 231 -1.90 -20.21 10.18
N THR A 232 -1.04 -21.02 9.58
CA THR A 232 0.35 -21.20 10.02
C THR A 232 1.24 -20.15 9.39
N ARG A 233 2.21 -19.63 10.15
CA ARG A 233 3.21 -18.72 9.61
C ARG A 233 4.17 -19.49 8.69
N MET A 234 4.46 -18.93 7.54
CA MET A 234 5.52 -19.45 6.67
C MET A 234 6.87 -19.33 7.37
N ALA A 235 7.66 -20.41 7.35
CA ALA A 235 9.02 -20.36 7.89
C ALA A 235 9.87 -19.34 7.10
N ALA A 236 10.57 -18.47 7.82
CA ALA A 236 11.46 -17.50 7.20
C ALA A 236 12.56 -18.24 6.40
N GLY A 237 12.66 -17.93 5.10
CA GLY A 237 13.78 -18.38 4.28
C GLY A 237 15.06 -17.58 4.57
N GLU A 238 16.21 -18.11 4.13
CA GLU A 238 17.46 -17.32 4.13
C GLU A 238 17.27 -16.00 3.37
N GLY A 239 17.62 -14.88 4.01
CA GLY A 239 17.48 -13.54 3.42
C GLY A 239 16.07 -12.93 3.47
N GLN A 240 15.05 -13.63 3.99
CA GLN A 240 13.76 -13.00 4.27
C GLN A 240 13.85 -12.11 5.50
N ASP A 241 13.21 -10.94 5.42
CA ASP A 241 13.02 -10.10 6.59
C ASP A 241 12.20 -10.88 7.62
N PRO A 242 12.75 -11.18 8.82
CA PRO A 242 12.06 -11.96 9.84
C PRO A 242 10.77 -11.29 10.33
N LYS A 243 10.52 -10.03 9.96
CA LYS A 243 9.26 -9.31 10.21
C LYS A 243 8.13 -9.66 9.22
N MET A 244 8.41 -10.40 8.16
CA MET A 244 7.40 -10.86 7.20
C MET A 244 6.66 -12.06 7.78
N ASN A 245 5.66 -11.78 8.62
CA ASN A 245 4.83 -12.79 9.26
C ASN A 245 3.74 -13.37 8.33
N ILE A 246 4.10 -13.74 7.11
CA ILE A 246 3.12 -14.17 6.11
C ILE A 246 2.54 -15.53 6.44
N ALA A 247 1.23 -15.68 6.28
CA ALA A 247 0.55 -16.97 6.32
C ALA A 247 1.08 -17.87 5.20
N GLN A 248 1.26 -19.15 5.53
CA GLN A 248 1.64 -20.15 4.58
C GLN A 248 0.48 -20.37 3.60
N PRO A 249 0.67 -20.12 2.29
CA PRO A 249 -0.40 -20.29 1.32
C PRO A 249 -0.74 -21.76 1.11
N TRP A 250 -1.99 -22.01 0.75
CA TRP A 250 -2.48 -23.33 0.38
C TRP A 250 -3.20 -23.25 -0.95
N SER A 251 -2.95 -24.20 -1.85
CA SER A 251 -3.75 -24.38 -3.05
C SER A 251 -4.67 -25.57 -2.84
N ALA A 252 -5.90 -25.46 -3.31
CA ALA A 252 -6.82 -26.57 -3.36
C ALA A 252 -7.57 -26.59 -4.68
N ILE A 253 -7.81 -27.80 -5.16
CA ILE A 253 -8.64 -28.05 -6.33
C ILE A 253 -9.86 -28.83 -5.90
N ALA A 254 -11.03 -28.34 -6.30
CA ALA A 254 -12.29 -29.04 -6.18
C ALA A 254 -12.79 -29.49 -7.56
N VAL A 255 -13.42 -30.66 -7.59
CA VAL A 255 -14.01 -31.26 -8.79
C VAL A 255 -15.40 -31.78 -8.47
N GLU A 256 -16.30 -31.75 -9.44
CA GLU A 256 -17.60 -32.42 -9.32
C GLU A 256 -17.44 -33.93 -9.50
N ARG A 257 -18.00 -34.70 -8.57
CA ARG A 257 -18.05 -36.16 -8.68
C ARG A 257 -18.86 -36.56 -9.90
N GLY A 258 -18.21 -37.20 -10.88
CA GLY A 258 -18.84 -37.66 -12.12
C GLY A 258 -19.11 -36.57 -13.16
N GLY A 259 -18.98 -35.29 -12.81
CA GLY A 259 -19.24 -34.15 -13.70
C GLY A 259 -17.96 -33.47 -14.19
N ASP A 260 -18.07 -32.43 -15.01
CA ASP A 260 -16.92 -31.74 -15.59
C ASP A 260 -16.46 -30.52 -14.77
N ALA A 261 -17.27 -30.04 -13.82
CA ALA A 261 -16.95 -28.85 -13.03
C ALA A 261 -15.65 -29.01 -12.23
N PHE A 262 -14.88 -27.93 -12.19
CA PHE A 262 -13.55 -27.85 -11.62
C PHE A 262 -13.29 -26.42 -11.13
N ALA A 263 -12.62 -26.27 -9.98
CA ALA A 263 -12.13 -24.98 -9.52
C ALA A 263 -10.81 -25.12 -8.75
N LEU A 264 -9.88 -24.20 -9.01
CA LEU A 264 -8.64 -24.01 -8.25
C LEU A 264 -8.76 -22.74 -7.39
N HIS A 265 -8.29 -22.81 -6.15
CA HIS A 265 -8.17 -21.63 -5.28
C HIS A 265 -6.86 -21.64 -4.49
N LEU A 266 -6.25 -20.45 -4.39
CA LEU A 266 -5.19 -20.16 -3.42
C LEU A 266 -5.84 -19.54 -2.18
N GLY A 267 -5.74 -20.22 -1.04
CA GLY A 267 -6.22 -19.76 0.25
C GLY A 267 -5.09 -19.48 1.24
N VAL A 268 -5.47 -18.87 2.35
CA VAL A 268 -4.59 -18.42 3.44
C VAL A 268 -4.25 -19.55 4.43
N ASN A 269 -5.02 -20.63 4.37
CA ASN A 269 -4.78 -21.90 5.05
C ASN A 269 -5.49 -23.04 4.30
N GLU A 270 -5.29 -24.28 4.73
CA GLU A 270 -5.87 -25.46 4.05
C GLU A 270 -7.40 -25.43 4.00
N LYS A 271 -8.05 -25.07 5.12
CA LYS A 271 -9.51 -25.00 5.20
C LYS A 271 -10.06 -23.93 4.26
N ASP A 272 -9.47 -22.74 4.29
CA ASP A 272 -9.82 -21.63 3.42
C ASP A 272 -9.70 -22.02 1.93
N ALA A 273 -8.57 -22.65 1.57
CA ALA A 273 -8.32 -23.12 0.21
C ALA A 273 -9.40 -24.11 -0.25
N LYS A 274 -9.66 -25.16 0.54
CA LYS A 274 -10.63 -26.22 0.22
C LYS A 274 -12.05 -25.70 0.13
N ASP A 275 -12.52 -24.98 1.15
CA ASP A 275 -13.90 -24.51 1.23
C ASP A 275 -14.21 -23.53 0.09
N THR A 276 -13.29 -22.63 -0.24
CA THR A 276 -13.48 -21.71 -1.37
C THR A 276 -13.38 -22.43 -2.71
N ALA A 277 -12.49 -23.41 -2.87
CA ALA A 277 -12.42 -24.20 -4.11
C ALA A 277 -13.76 -24.94 -4.35
N ILE A 278 -14.32 -25.58 -3.31
CA ILE A 278 -15.63 -26.25 -3.38
C ILE A 278 -16.73 -25.24 -3.72
N SER A 279 -16.75 -24.08 -3.05
CA SER A 279 -17.72 -23.03 -3.31
C SER A 279 -17.65 -22.52 -4.77
N LYS A 280 -16.44 -22.31 -5.30
CA LYS A 280 -16.22 -21.88 -6.69
C LYS A 280 -16.55 -22.95 -7.72
N CYS A 281 -16.41 -24.23 -7.37
CA CYS A 281 -16.81 -25.34 -8.23
C CYS A 281 -18.34 -25.34 -8.47
N GLY A 282 -19.13 -24.84 -7.50
CA GLY A 282 -20.50 -24.37 -7.74
C GLY A 282 -21.56 -25.46 -8.00
N LYS A 283 -21.21 -26.74 -7.85
CA LYS A 283 -22.13 -27.89 -7.98
C LYS A 283 -22.28 -28.61 -6.64
N ARG A 284 -23.46 -29.21 -6.41
CA ARG A 284 -23.81 -29.91 -5.16
C ARG A 284 -22.88 -31.11 -4.85
N GLY A 285 -22.24 -31.68 -5.87
CA GLY A 285 -21.31 -32.82 -5.75
C GLY A 285 -19.84 -32.43 -5.83
N CYS A 286 -19.49 -31.15 -5.67
CA CYS A 286 -18.10 -30.71 -5.68
C CYS A 286 -17.37 -31.15 -4.39
N GLU A 287 -16.23 -31.81 -4.56
CA GLU A 287 -15.35 -32.23 -3.46
C GLU A 287 -13.90 -31.83 -3.75
N THR A 288 -13.09 -31.67 -2.71
CA THR A 288 -11.66 -31.39 -2.91
C THR A 288 -10.97 -32.64 -3.45
N ALA A 289 -10.36 -32.54 -4.64
CA ALA A 289 -9.51 -33.59 -5.18
C ALA A 289 -8.15 -33.59 -4.47
N VAL A 290 -7.51 -32.42 -4.39
CA VAL A 290 -6.19 -32.28 -3.75
C VAL A 290 -6.03 -30.89 -3.15
N ALA A 291 -5.32 -30.81 -2.03
CA ALA A 291 -4.84 -29.57 -1.46
C ALA A 291 -3.36 -29.74 -1.09
N TRP A 292 -2.56 -28.71 -1.37
CA TRP A 292 -1.11 -28.73 -1.16
C TRP A 292 -0.58 -27.34 -0.82
N THR A 293 0.59 -27.30 -0.20
CA THR A 293 1.22 -26.07 0.28
C THR A 293 2.69 -25.97 -0.15
N MET A 294 3.37 -24.91 0.29
CA MET A 294 4.79 -24.62 0.02
C MET A 294 5.67 -25.86 0.25
N GLY A 295 6.45 -26.23 -0.76
CA GLY A 295 7.34 -27.40 -0.73
C GLY A 295 6.65 -28.71 -1.12
N GLU A 296 5.35 -28.71 -1.39
CA GLU A 296 4.61 -29.82 -1.97
C GLU A 296 4.29 -29.55 -3.45
N CYS A 297 4.13 -30.64 -4.19
CA CYS A 297 3.64 -30.67 -5.56
C CYS A 297 2.38 -31.52 -5.62
N ALA A 298 1.44 -31.15 -6.48
CA ALA A 298 0.21 -31.88 -6.69
C ALA A 298 0.05 -32.23 -8.17
N ALA A 299 -0.51 -33.41 -8.43
CA ALA A 299 -0.94 -33.81 -9.75
C ALA A 299 -2.42 -34.22 -9.75
N ILE A 300 -3.09 -33.98 -10.86
CA ILE A 300 -4.48 -34.39 -11.09
C ILE A 300 -4.58 -35.06 -12.45
N VAL A 301 -5.19 -36.23 -12.48
CA VAL A 301 -5.58 -36.97 -13.67
C VAL A 301 -7.09 -37.03 -13.73
N ARG A 302 -7.69 -36.68 -14.87
CA ARG A 302 -9.15 -36.83 -15.08
C ARG A 302 -9.41 -37.70 -16.28
N SER A 303 -10.01 -38.87 -16.05
CA SER A 303 -10.38 -39.79 -17.11
C SER A 303 -11.88 -39.79 -17.33
N LYS A 304 -12.31 -39.87 -18.59
CA LYS A 304 -13.71 -39.99 -18.95
C LYS A 304 -14.10 -41.46 -18.94
N ALA A 305 -15.03 -41.84 -18.07
CA ALA A 305 -15.56 -43.19 -18.01
C ALA A 305 -16.38 -43.51 -19.28
N ALA A 306 -16.46 -44.80 -19.63
CA ALA A 306 -17.21 -45.26 -20.80
C ALA A 306 -18.69 -44.84 -20.81
N GLY A 307 -19.29 -44.59 -19.64
CA GLY A 307 -20.65 -44.06 -19.48
C GLY A 307 -20.78 -42.53 -19.55
N GLY A 308 -19.73 -41.80 -19.92
CA GLY A 308 -19.74 -40.34 -20.12
C GLY A 308 -19.42 -39.49 -18.89
N GLY A 309 -19.38 -40.07 -17.69
CA GLY A 309 -18.97 -39.40 -16.46
C GLY A 309 -17.46 -39.26 -16.30
N TRP A 310 -17.02 -38.44 -15.34
CA TRP A 310 -15.61 -38.22 -15.05
C TRP A 310 -15.15 -38.92 -13.77
N SER A 311 -13.97 -39.54 -13.83
CA SER A 311 -13.22 -40.01 -12.65
C SER A 311 -11.99 -39.14 -12.46
N THR A 312 -11.71 -38.77 -11.21
CA THR A 312 -10.57 -37.91 -10.86
C THR A 312 -9.64 -38.66 -9.92
N TYR A 313 -8.36 -38.65 -10.25
CA TYR A 313 -7.27 -39.21 -9.46
C TYR A 313 -6.30 -38.09 -9.16
N SER A 314 -5.77 -38.05 -7.96
CA SER A 314 -4.88 -36.98 -7.57
C SER A 314 -3.95 -37.44 -6.48
N ALA A 315 -2.74 -36.89 -6.50
CA ALA A 315 -1.74 -37.17 -5.51
C ALA A 315 -0.97 -35.89 -5.18
N LYS A 316 -0.34 -35.91 -4.01
CA LYS A 316 0.61 -34.88 -3.58
C LYS A 316 1.92 -35.55 -3.18
N ALA A 317 3.03 -34.93 -3.55
CA ALA A 317 4.37 -35.43 -3.25
C ALA A 317 5.35 -34.26 -3.12
N SER A 318 6.62 -34.55 -2.79
CA SER A 318 7.70 -33.56 -2.72
C SER A 318 8.25 -33.15 -4.10
N SER A 319 7.83 -33.83 -5.18
CA SER A 319 8.27 -33.52 -6.55
C SER A 319 7.14 -33.71 -7.56
N LYS A 320 7.23 -33.03 -8.70
CA LYS A 320 6.30 -33.18 -9.83
C LYS A 320 6.21 -34.62 -10.34
N ALA A 321 7.36 -35.29 -10.46
CA ALA A 321 7.43 -36.65 -11.01
C ALA A 321 6.71 -37.65 -10.10
N ALA A 322 6.98 -37.61 -8.79
CA ALA A 322 6.33 -38.51 -7.84
C ALA A 322 4.82 -38.26 -7.75
N ALA A 323 4.38 -37.00 -7.74
CA ALA A 323 2.94 -36.69 -7.70
C ALA A 323 2.22 -37.18 -8.96
N GLU A 324 2.83 -37.01 -10.14
CA GLU A 324 2.27 -37.51 -11.39
C GLU A 324 2.24 -39.03 -11.46
N GLU A 325 3.34 -39.69 -11.09
CA GLU A 325 3.43 -41.15 -11.07
C GLU A 325 2.35 -41.76 -10.18
N ASP A 326 2.16 -41.23 -8.97
CA ASP A 326 1.11 -41.70 -8.05
C ASP A 326 -0.30 -41.49 -8.63
N ALA A 327 -0.59 -40.31 -9.19
CA ALA A 327 -1.92 -39.99 -9.73
C ALA A 327 -2.24 -40.81 -11.00
N VAL A 328 -1.24 -41.01 -11.87
CA VAL A 328 -1.38 -41.82 -13.09
C VAL A 328 -1.50 -43.29 -12.74
N THR A 329 -0.73 -43.79 -11.78
CA THR A 329 -0.80 -45.18 -11.30
C THR A 329 -2.21 -45.49 -10.78
N GLN A 330 -2.79 -44.63 -9.93
CA GLN A 330 -4.16 -44.79 -9.46
C GLN A 330 -5.18 -44.84 -10.61
N CYS A 331 -4.96 -44.05 -11.67
CA CYS A 331 -5.82 -44.05 -12.85
C CYS A 331 -5.69 -45.34 -13.69
N ILE A 332 -4.47 -45.87 -13.82
CA ILE A 332 -4.23 -47.13 -14.54
C ILE A 332 -4.82 -48.30 -13.76
N GLU A 333 -4.60 -48.35 -12.44
CA GLU A 333 -5.09 -49.41 -11.55
C GLU A 333 -6.62 -49.46 -11.47
N SER A 334 -7.29 -48.32 -11.68
CA SER A 334 -8.75 -48.28 -11.77
C SER A 334 -9.31 -48.79 -13.11
N GLY A 335 -8.45 -49.13 -14.07
CA GLY A 335 -8.81 -49.66 -15.38
C GLY A 335 -9.20 -48.59 -16.41
N ALA A 336 -8.81 -47.34 -16.21
CA ALA A 336 -9.05 -46.29 -17.19
C ALA A 336 -8.19 -46.50 -18.45
N SER A 337 -8.79 -46.30 -19.64
CA SER A 337 -8.09 -46.49 -20.92
C SER A 337 -7.14 -45.33 -21.28
N VAL A 338 -7.41 -44.14 -20.76
CA VAL A 338 -6.59 -42.93 -20.96
C VAL A 338 -6.52 -42.18 -19.64
N CYS A 339 -5.31 -41.83 -19.22
CA CYS A 339 -5.01 -41.14 -17.96
C CYS A 339 -4.34 -39.80 -18.23
N PRO A 340 -5.08 -38.78 -18.72
CA PRO A 340 -4.50 -37.49 -19.04
C PRO A 340 -4.25 -36.69 -17.76
N VAL A 341 -3.01 -36.21 -17.60
CA VAL A 341 -2.61 -35.30 -16.53
C VAL A 341 -3.15 -33.91 -16.86
N MET A 342 -4.03 -33.40 -16.01
CA MET A 342 -4.64 -32.07 -16.14
C MET A 342 -3.83 -30.98 -15.43
N LEU A 343 -3.12 -31.35 -14.37
CA LEU A 343 -2.29 -30.46 -13.58
C LEU A 343 -1.14 -31.26 -13.00
N ASN A 344 0.05 -30.67 -13.00
CA ASN A 344 1.22 -31.13 -12.27
C ASN A 344 2.06 -29.91 -11.85
N GLU A 345 1.81 -29.40 -10.65
CA GLU A 345 2.40 -28.14 -10.18
C GLU A 345 2.94 -28.21 -8.77
N CYS A 346 4.04 -27.50 -8.54
CA CYS A 346 4.63 -27.34 -7.22
C CYS A 346 4.33 -25.95 -6.69
N MET A 347 4.12 -25.85 -5.38
CA MET A 347 4.12 -24.57 -4.71
C MET A 347 5.54 -24.28 -4.24
N THR A 348 6.28 -23.50 -5.02
CA THR A 348 7.67 -23.15 -4.74
C THR A 348 7.77 -21.87 -3.92
N ARG A 349 8.85 -21.75 -3.14
CA ARG A 349 9.28 -20.51 -2.50
C ARG A 349 9.79 -19.50 -3.52
#